data_AF-A0A367JPL7-F1
#
_entry.id   AF-A0A367JPL7-F1
#
_cell.length_a   1.000
_cell.length_b   1.000
_cell.length_c   1.000
_cell.angle_alpha   90.00
_cell.angle_beta   90.00
_cell.angle_gamma   90.00
#
_symmetry.space_group_name_H-M   'P 1'
#
loop_
_entity.id
_entity.type
_entity.pdbx_description
1 polymer ?
#
loop_
_entity_poly.entity_id
_entity_poly.type
_entity_poly.pdbx_seq_one_letter_code
_entity_poly.pdbx_strand_id
1 'polypeptide(L)'
;MNTNNRLAVRLPPEVNRVLFVRNLPFKITTEEMYEVFGKYGPIRQIRVGNATDTRGTAFVVYEDIFDAKNACEHLQGFNILGRYLIVLYYQQNKVTKKMNLQKKEEEIKEMKARYGVDD
;
A
#
# COMPACT_ATOMS: atom_id res chain seq x y z
N MET A 1 4.77 32.06 -15.71
CA MET A 1 4.24 31.18 -14.63
C MET A 1 2.90 30.65 -15.10
N ASN A 2 2.80 29.37 -15.42
CA ASN A 2 1.58 28.76 -15.96
C ASN A 2 1.08 27.69 -14.98
N THR A 3 0.10 28.03 -14.14
CA THR A 3 -0.37 27.20 -13.02
C THR A 3 -1.57 26.32 -13.34
N ASN A 4 -1.94 26.10 -14.61
CA ASN A 4 -3.23 25.49 -14.96
C ASN A 4 -3.20 24.17 -15.76
N ASN A 5 -2.09 23.43 -15.82
CA ASN A 5 -2.02 22.20 -16.64
C ASN A 5 -2.17 20.86 -15.87
N ARG A 6 -2.38 20.89 -14.54
CA ARG A 6 -2.52 19.65 -13.73
C ARG A 6 -3.91 18.99 -13.85
N LEU A 7 -4.93 19.73 -14.27
CA LEU A 7 -6.33 19.26 -14.26
C LEU A 7 -6.71 18.40 -15.49
N ALA A 8 -5.87 18.32 -16.52
CA ALA A 8 -6.19 17.64 -17.78
C ALA A 8 -5.50 16.28 -17.99
N VAL A 9 -4.62 15.85 -17.07
CA VAL A 9 -3.91 14.57 -17.21
C VAL A 9 -4.73 13.46 -16.57
N ARG A 10 -5.41 12.65 -17.39
CA ARG A 10 -6.02 11.40 -16.93
C ARG A 10 -4.93 10.41 -16.56
N LEU A 11 -4.86 10.06 -15.28
CA LEU A 11 -3.96 9.02 -14.80
C LEU A 11 -4.51 7.62 -15.12
N PRO A 12 -3.63 6.62 -15.34
CA PRO A 12 -4.05 5.25 -15.49
C PRO A 12 -4.91 4.77 -14.29
N PRO A 13 -5.89 3.88 -14.51
CA PRO A 13 -6.84 3.45 -13.49
C PRO A 13 -6.18 2.73 -12.30
N GLU A 14 -4.97 2.21 -12.47
CA GLU A 14 -4.19 1.58 -11.41
C GLU A 14 -3.54 2.58 -10.44
N VAL A 15 -3.42 3.86 -10.82
CA VAL A 15 -2.78 4.87 -9.98
C VAL A 15 -3.68 5.20 -8.79
N ASN A 16 -3.09 5.22 -7.60
CA ASN A 16 -3.79 5.47 -6.35
C ASN A 16 -2.98 6.43 -5.47
N ARG A 17 -3.66 7.25 -4.66
CA ARG A 17 -3.03 8.08 -3.61
C ARG A 17 -2.35 7.26 -2.52
N VAL A 18 -2.76 6.01 -2.37
CA VAL A 18 -2.20 5.07 -1.41
C VAL A 18 -1.16 4.20 -2.10
N LEU A 19 0.06 4.22 -1.56
CA LEU A 19 1.14 3.34 -1.94
C LEU A 19 1.29 2.23 -0.90
N PHE A 20 1.50 1.01 -1.38
CA PHE A 20 1.91 -0.14 -0.61
C PHE A 20 3.40 -0.36 -0.80
N VAL A 21 4.15 -0.24 0.29
CA VAL A 21 5.60 -0.37 0.31
C VAL A 21 5.96 -1.70 0.95
N ARG A 22 6.87 -2.45 0.32
CA ARG A 22 7.42 -3.70 0.86
C ARG A 22 8.95 -3.65 0.89
N ASN A 23 9.51 -4.66 1.56
CA ASN A 23 10.94 -4.84 1.73
C ASN A 23 11.60 -3.73 2.54
N LEU A 24 10.83 -3.07 3.41
CA LEU A 24 11.35 -2.06 4.32
C LEU A 24 12.29 -2.71 5.34
N PRO A 25 13.40 -2.02 5.72
CA PRO A 25 14.19 -2.41 6.86
C PRO A 25 13.33 -2.50 8.13
N PHE A 26 13.49 -3.56 8.93
CA PHE A 26 12.69 -3.74 10.15
C PHE A 26 12.98 -2.69 11.24
N LYS A 27 14.08 -1.95 11.10
CA LYS A 27 14.49 -0.89 12.03
C LYS A 27 14.15 0.52 11.53
N ILE A 28 13.46 0.65 10.40
CA ILE A 28 13.14 1.97 9.84
C ILE A 28 12.26 2.75 10.81
N THR A 29 12.57 4.01 11.04
CA THR A 29 11.78 4.87 11.93
C THR A 29 10.66 5.56 11.15
N THR A 30 9.69 6.09 11.89
CA THR A 30 8.60 6.88 11.29
C THR A 30 9.15 8.15 10.67
N GLU A 31 10.15 8.78 11.30
CA GLU A 31 10.81 9.98 10.84
C GLU A 31 11.51 9.75 9.48
N GLU A 32 12.27 8.66 9.34
CA GLU A 32 12.90 8.28 8.06
C GLU A 32 11.87 8.07 6.95
N MET A 33 10.71 7.48 7.29
CA MET A 33 9.62 7.32 6.33
C MET A 33 9.08 8.68 5.87
N TYR A 34 8.85 9.63 6.78
CA TYR A 34 8.43 10.98 6.39
C TYR A 34 9.50 11.73 5.60
N GLU A 35 10.78 11.56 5.91
CA GLU A 35 11.88 12.18 5.16
C GLU A 35 12.01 11.64 3.73
N VAL A 36 11.86 10.33 3.54
CA VAL A 36 11.97 9.71 2.21
C VAL A 36 10.73 10.01 1.36
N PHE A 37 9.54 9.74 1.90
CA PHE A 37 8.30 9.88 1.15
C PHE A 37 7.82 11.34 1.05
N GLY A 38 8.16 12.19 2.03
CA GLY A 38 7.71 13.59 2.08
C GLY A 38 8.36 14.48 1.03
N LYS A 39 9.50 14.06 0.44
CA LYS A 39 10.17 14.76 -0.67
C LYS A 39 9.29 14.88 -1.92
N TYR A 40 8.30 14.01 -2.08
CA TYR A 40 7.45 13.96 -3.26
C TYR A 40 6.13 14.71 -3.09
N GLY A 41 5.73 15.05 -1.86
CA GLY A 41 4.50 15.77 -1.58
C GLY A 41 4.00 15.59 -0.14
N PRO A 42 2.96 16.35 0.25
CA PRO A 42 2.33 16.24 1.56
C PRO A 42 1.75 14.84 1.80
N ILE A 43 2.17 14.25 2.92
CA ILE A 43 1.71 12.94 3.37
C ILE A 43 0.51 13.13 4.30
N ARG A 44 -0.59 12.46 3.97
CA ARG A 44 -1.79 12.37 4.80
C ARG A 44 -1.59 11.42 5.97
N GLN A 45 -1.02 10.24 5.71
CA GLN A 45 -0.83 9.21 6.73
C GLN A 45 0.22 8.17 6.29
N ILE A 46 1.03 7.70 7.25
CA ILE A 46 1.85 6.48 7.10
C ILE A 46 1.37 5.44 8.12
N ARG A 47 1.20 4.19 7.68
CA ARG A 47 0.92 3.05 8.56
C ARG A 47 1.95 1.96 8.30
N VAL A 48 2.80 1.70 9.29
CA VAL A 48 3.81 0.62 9.22
C VAL A 48 3.22 -0.66 9.79
N GLY A 49 3.44 -1.79 9.10
CA GLY A 49 3.03 -3.10 9.58
C GLY A 49 3.86 -3.52 10.80
N ASN A 50 3.18 -3.86 11.89
CA ASN A 50 3.80 -4.19 13.18
C ASN A 50 3.62 -5.66 13.59
N ALA A 51 2.78 -6.43 12.88
CA ALA A 51 2.58 -7.85 13.14
C ALA A 51 3.63 -8.71 12.42
N THR A 52 3.77 -9.97 12.83
CA THR A 52 4.78 -10.90 12.28
C THR A 52 4.66 -11.10 10.77
N ASP A 53 3.45 -11.05 10.25
CA ASP A 53 3.09 -11.20 8.84
C ASP A 53 3.18 -9.90 8.02
N THR A 54 3.10 -8.74 8.68
CA THR A 54 3.08 -7.41 8.03
C THR A 54 4.37 -6.62 8.24
N ARG A 55 5.28 -7.08 9.10
CA ARG A 55 6.55 -6.39 9.38
C ARG A 55 7.38 -6.21 8.11
N GLY A 56 7.92 -5.02 7.92
CA GLY A 56 8.66 -4.66 6.69
C GLY A 56 7.75 -4.26 5.53
N THR A 57 6.47 -4.00 5.80
CA THR A 57 5.52 -3.37 4.88
C THR A 57 4.97 -2.09 5.46
N ALA A 58 4.51 -1.17 4.60
CA ALA A 58 3.83 0.04 5.02
C ALA A 58 2.80 0.49 3.98
N PHE A 59 1.81 1.25 4.43
CA PHE A 59 0.94 2.04 3.57
C PHE A 59 1.28 3.51 3.73
N VAL A 60 1.55 4.20 2.62
CA VAL A 60 1.79 5.64 2.57
C VAL A 60 0.66 6.28 1.80
N VAL A 61 -0.04 7.23 2.42
CA VAL A 61 -1.17 7.95 1.85
C VAL A 61 -0.74 9.38 1.58
N TYR A 62 -0.75 9.78 0.31
CA TYR A 62 -0.54 11.18 -0.08
C TYR A 62 -1.87 11.94 -0.12
N GLU A 63 -1.81 13.26 0.04
CA GLU A 63 -2.98 14.12 -0.19
C GLU A 63 -3.35 14.17 -1.68
N ASP A 64 -2.34 14.25 -2.55
CA ASP A 64 -2.48 14.34 -4.01
C ASP A 64 -2.05 13.04 -4.73
N ILE A 65 -2.74 12.72 -5.82
CA ILE A 65 -2.53 11.49 -6.60
C ILE A 65 -1.30 11.57 -7.51
N PHE A 66 -0.95 12.75 -8.00
CA PHE A 66 0.26 12.97 -8.79
C PHE A 66 1.51 12.86 -7.93
N ASP A 67 1.45 13.27 -6.67
CA ASP A 67 2.55 13.12 -5.71
C ASP A 67 2.80 11.64 -5.40
N ALA A 68 1.73 10.85 -5.20
CA ALA A 68 1.83 9.40 -5.06
C ALA A 68 2.42 8.74 -6.31
N LYS A 69 2.02 9.19 -7.51
CA LYS A 69 2.60 8.71 -8.77
C LYS A 69 4.10 8.98 -8.84
N ASN A 70 4.48 10.23 -8.56
CA ASN A 70 5.86 10.66 -8.60
C ASN A 70 6.72 9.86 -7.61
N ALA A 71 6.22 9.67 -6.39
CA ALA A 71 6.85 8.84 -5.37
C ALA A 71 7.01 7.38 -5.83
N CYS A 72 5.96 6.79 -6.42
CA CYS A 72 6.01 5.41 -6.90
C CYS A 72 7.07 5.20 -7.99
N GLU A 73 7.20 6.13 -8.93
CA GLU A 73 8.17 6.00 -10.04
C GLU A 73 9.61 6.14 -9.57
N HIS A 74 9.88 7.01 -8.60
CA HIS A 74 11.25 7.30 -8.15
C HIS A 74 11.71 6.44 -6.97
N LEU A 75 10.80 5.98 -6.11
CA LEU A 75 11.14 5.15 -4.95
C LEU A 75 11.11 3.65 -5.24
N GLN A 76 10.63 3.24 -6.41
CA GLN A 76 10.71 1.87 -6.85
C GLN A 76 12.18 1.44 -6.99
N GLY A 77 12.60 0.44 -6.21
CA GLY A 77 13.98 0.00 -6.17
C GLY A 77 14.93 0.97 -5.45
N PHE A 78 14.42 1.91 -4.66
CA PHE A 78 15.28 2.78 -3.85
C PHE A 78 15.98 1.97 -2.74
N ASN A 79 17.28 2.16 -2.53
CA ASN A 79 18.04 1.43 -1.53
C ASN A 79 18.01 2.16 -0.18
N ILE A 80 17.47 1.50 0.85
CA ILE A 80 17.51 1.94 2.24
C ILE A 80 18.16 0.85 3.08
N LEU A 81 19.27 1.17 3.74
CA LEU A 81 19.99 0.27 4.65
C LEU A 81 20.28 -1.11 4.02
N GLY A 82 20.64 -1.14 2.73
CA GLY A 82 20.95 -2.37 1.99
C GLY A 82 19.73 -3.14 1.48
N ARG A 83 18.53 -2.56 1.56
CA ARG A 83 17.29 -3.16 1.04
C ARG A 83 16.68 -2.27 -0.03
N TYR A 84 16.35 -2.89 -1.17
CA TYR A 84 15.68 -2.22 -2.28
C TYR A 84 14.17 -2.21 -2.06
N LEU A 85 13.57 -1.03 -1.98
CA LEU A 85 12.14 -0.89 -1.76
C LEU A 85 11.34 -1.42 -2.93
N ILE A 86 10.18 -2.00 -2.62
CA ILE A 86 9.17 -2.34 -3.61
C ILE A 86 7.97 -1.44 -3.33
N VAL A 87 7.64 -0.55 -4.25
CA VAL A 87 6.56 0.43 -4.13
C VAL A 87 5.49 0.11 -5.16
N LEU A 88 4.27 -0.13 -4.69
CA LEU A 88 3.14 -0.53 -5.53
C LEU A 88 1.97 0.39 -5.23
N TYR A 89 1.13 0.69 -6.23
CA TYR A 89 -0.16 1.31 -5.94
C TYR A 89 -1.05 0.35 -5.15
N TYR A 90 -1.84 0.91 -4.23
CA TYR A 90 -2.84 0.15 -3.50
C TYR A 90 -3.93 -0.37 -4.46
N GLN A 91 -4.11 -1.69 -4.46
CA GLN A 91 -5.09 -2.37 -5.30
C GLN A 91 -6.28 -2.84 -4.45
N GLN A 92 -7.26 -1.94 -4.25
CA GLN A 92 -8.45 -2.22 -3.45
C GLN A 92 -9.17 -3.51 -3.87
N ASN A 93 -9.32 -3.74 -5.18
CA ASN A 93 -10.00 -4.93 -5.71
C ASN A 93 -9.33 -6.24 -5.28
N LYS A 94 -8.00 -6.29 -5.16
CA LYS A 94 -7.30 -7.49 -4.70
C LYS A 94 -7.54 -7.74 -3.21
N VAL A 95 -7.55 -6.68 -2.41
CA VAL A 95 -7.79 -6.77 -0.96
C VAL A 95 -9.22 -7.21 -0.68
N THR A 96 -10.21 -6.58 -1.33
CA THR A 96 -11.63 -6.95 -1.18
C THR A 96 -11.90 -8.38 -1.63
N LYS A 97 -11.33 -8.81 -2.76
CA LYS A 97 -11.49 -10.19 -3.24
C LYS A 97 -10.94 -11.21 -2.24
N LYS A 98 -9.77 -10.95 -1.65
CA LYS A 98 -9.16 -11.84 -0.64
C LYS A 98 -10.03 -11.91 0.63
N MET A 99 -10.52 -10.78 1.13
CA MET A 99 -11.41 -10.76 2.30
C MET A 99 -12.72 -11.52 2.07
N ASN A 100 -13.33 -11.35 0.89
CA ASN A 100 -14.57 -12.06 0.57
C ASN A 100 -14.38 -13.57 0.46
N LEU A 101 -13.24 -14.02 -0.06
CA LEU A 101 -12.92 -15.44 -0.13
C LEU A 101 -12.75 -16.04 1.28
N GLN A 102 -12.00 -15.36 2.15
CA GLN A 102 -11.79 -15.80 3.53
C GLN A 102 -13.10 -15.89 4.31
N LYS A 103 -13.98 -14.88 4.20
CA LYS A 103 -15.31 -14.94 4.83
C LYS A 103 -16.15 -16.12 4.34
N LYS A 104 -16.12 -16.38 3.04
CA LYS A 104 -16.87 -17.50 2.45
C LYS A 104 -16.33 -18.85 2.91
N GLU A 105 -15.01 -18.99 3.05
CA GLU A 105 -14.38 -20.19 3.60
C GLU A 105 -14.75 -20.42 5.07
N GLU A 106 -14.79 -19.35 5.88
CA GLU A 106 -15.23 -19.40 7.27
C GLU A 106 -16.71 -19.79 7.38
N GLU A 107 -17.59 -19.16 6.60
CA GLU A 107 -19.03 -19.50 6.55
C GLU A 107 -19.25 -20.97 6.15
N ILE A 108 -18.52 -21.47 5.14
CA ILE A 108 -18.60 -22.88 4.73
C ILE A 108 -18.10 -23.79 5.85
N LYS A 109 -17.01 -23.43 6.54
CA LYS A 109 -16.47 -24.22 7.64
C LYS A 109 -17.44 -24.28 8.83
N GLU A 110 -18.04 -23.16 9.20
CA GLU A 110 -19.08 -23.11 10.23
C GLU A 110 -20.33 -23.90 9.84
N MET A 111 -20.74 -23.82 8.57
CA MET A 111 -21.86 -24.57 8.05
C MET A 111 -21.59 -26.08 8.10
N LYS A 112 -20.42 -26.53 7.61
CA LYS A 112 -20.01 -27.94 7.68
C LYS A 112 -19.97 -28.45 9.13
N ALA A 113 -19.43 -27.66 10.05
CA ALA A 113 -19.40 -27.99 11.48
C ALA A 113 -20.81 -28.04 12.11
N ARG A 114 -21.72 -27.13 11.73
CA ARG A 114 -23.10 -27.12 12.24
C ARG A 114 -23.91 -28.32 11.76
N TYR A 115 -23.73 -28.73 10.52
CA TYR A 115 -24.51 -29.82 9.92
C TYR A 115 -23.82 -31.18 10.00
N GLY A 116 -22.64 -31.28 10.65
CA GLY A 116 -21.92 -32.53 10.84
C GLY A 116 -21.53 -33.22 9.54
N VAL A 117 -21.23 -32.43 8.51
CA VAL A 117 -20.86 -32.95 7.18
C VAL A 117 -19.34 -32.94 7.09
N ASP A 118 -18.72 -34.10 7.32
CA ASP A 118 -17.32 -34.35 6.99
C ASP A 118 -17.20 -34.72 5.50
N ASP A 119 -16.07 -34.34 4.88
CA ASP A 119 -15.77 -34.53 3.45
C ASP A 119 -15.74 -36.01 3.01
#